data_AF-A0AAD8E1M5-F1
#
_entry.id   AF-A0AAD8E1M5-F1
#
_cell.length_a   1.000
_cell.length_b   1.000
_cell.length_c   1.000
_cell.angle_alpha   90.00
_cell.angle_beta   90.00
_cell.angle_gamma   90.00
#
_symmetry.space_group_name_H-M   'P 1'
#
loop_
_entity.id
_entity.type
_entity.pdbx_description
1 polymer ?
#
loop_
_entity_poly.entity_id
_entity_poly.type
_entity_poly.pdbx_seq_one_letter_code
_entity_poly.pdbx_strand_id
1 'polypeptide(L)'
;MTPTPPRRWCWKTADAKLCSIGVIAVRRFDADVSTKGVVCDRKMSPKLKGQKYKCIIRPVLQYGGECWPALGRHTQEIRVTEKKMLRWMSGVTRSDRISNSFIRGSLGVRDVWEKLQECHLRWYGHIMRRPREYVGRRCMDMAVLGAKSCGCPRKRWLGVIKSDMRANGLTGKDVEDRTKWRKFCRKADTGNGRD
;
A
#
# COMPACT_ATOMS: atom_id res chain seq x y z
N MET A 1 39.65 8.59 -10.87
CA MET A 1 38.24 9.06 -10.76
C MET A 1 37.64 8.50 -9.49
N THR A 2 37.52 9.32 -8.46
CA THR A 2 36.97 8.92 -7.15
C THR A 2 35.44 8.77 -7.24
N PRO A 3 34.83 7.77 -6.58
CA PRO A 3 33.39 7.66 -6.54
C PRO A 3 32.82 8.79 -5.69
N THR A 4 31.95 9.59 -6.29
CA THR A 4 31.20 10.63 -5.58
C THR A 4 30.37 9.98 -4.47
N PRO A 5 30.48 10.46 -3.21
CA PRO A 5 29.69 9.89 -2.11
C PRO A 5 28.20 10.16 -2.37
N PRO A 6 27.30 9.20 -2.05
CA PRO A 6 25.87 9.43 -2.20
C PRO A 6 25.45 10.55 -1.25
N ARG A 7 24.89 11.62 -1.82
CA ARG A 7 24.40 12.79 -1.09
C ARG A 7 23.53 12.34 0.10
N ARG A 8 23.92 12.76 1.31
CA ARG A 8 23.14 12.62 2.56
C ARG A 8 21.71 13.11 2.32
N TRP A 9 20.72 12.30 2.68
CA TRP A 9 19.33 12.74 2.76
C TRP A 9 19.09 13.46 4.09
N CYS A 10 18.55 14.68 4.01
CA CYS A 10 18.04 15.46 5.14
C CYS A 10 16.51 15.54 4.98
N TRP A 11 15.75 14.86 5.84
CA TRP A 11 14.28 14.79 5.78
C TRP A 11 13.56 15.96 6.49
N LYS A 12 14.16 17.16 6.53
CA LYS A 12 13.64 18.28 7.34
C LYS A 12 12.33 18.92 6.83
N THR A 13 11.68 18.44 5.79
CA THR A 13 10.43 19.02 5.26
C THR A 13 9.30 18.00 5.11
N ALA A 14 9.14 17.10 6.08
CA ALA A 14 7.88 16.40 6.31
C ALA A 14 7.16 17.07 7.49
N ASP A 15 6.30 18.02 7.12
CA ASP A 15 5.45 18.86 7.97
C ASP A 15 4.79 18.08 9.13
N ALA A 16 4.79 18.69 10.31
CA ALA A 16 4.50 18.08 11.63
C ALA A 16 3.05 17.58 11.83
N LYS A 17 2.20 17.61 10.81
CA LYS A 17 0.77 17.19 10.88
C LYS A 17 0.52 15.70 10.57
N LEU A 18 1.57 14.92 10.27
CA LEU A 18 1.49 13.47 10.05
C LEU A 18 1.52 12.63 11.35
N CYS A 19 1.50 13.28 12.51
CA CYS A 19 1.75 12.64 13.81
C CYS A 19 0.57 11.87 14.42
N SER A 20 -0.64 11.84 13.83
CA SER A 20 -1.79 11.38 14.61
C SER A 20 -2.07 9.87 14.62
N ILE A 21 -1.92 9.05 13.56
CA ILE A 21 -2.35 7.62 13.68
C ILE A 21 -1.46 6.57 12.95
N GLY A 22 -0.51 6.89 12.08
CA GLY A 22 0.07 5.79 11.25
C GLY A 22 1.43 5.99 10.59
N VAL A 23 2.32 6.83 11.13
CA VAL A 23 3.67 7.06 10.55
C VAL A 23 4.81 6.71 11.51
N ILE A 24 4.52 6.08 12.66
CA ILE A 24 5.59 5.57 13.54
C ILE A 24 6.33 4.40 12.86
N ALA A 25 5.64 3.58 12.05
CA ALA A 25 6.28 2.47 11.33
C ALA A 25 7.25 2.94 10.22
N VAL A 26 6.99 4.08 9.57
CA VAL A 26 7.87 4.60 8.52
C VAL A 26 9.11 5.27 9.12
N ARG A 27 8.98 5.96 10.28
CA ARG A 27 10.15 6.53 10.97
C ARG A 27 11.09 5.47 11.55
N ARG A 28 10.60 4.25 11.82
CA ARG A 28 11.42 3.15 12.39
C ARG A 28 12.06 2.24 11.32
N PHE A 29 11.73 2.41 10.04
CA PHE A 29 12.41 1.68 8.96
C PHE A 29 13.82 2.23 8.66
N ASP A 30 14.16 3.42 9.17
CA ASP A 30 15.49 4.02 9.00
C ASP A 30 16.56 3.41 9.92
N ALA A 31 16.21 2.56 10.89
CA ALA A 31 17.13 2.13 11.94
C ALA A 31 17.70 0.70 11.82
N ASP A 32 17.14 -0.22 11.02
CA ASP A 32 17.51 -1.64 11.16
C ASP A 32 17.55 -2.47 9.88
N VAL A 33 17.77 -1.82 8.74
CA VAL A 33 17.99 -2.55 7.49
C VAL A 33 19.41 -2.30 6.99
N SER A 34 20.32 -3.16 7.46
CA SER A 34 21.63 -3.50 6.88
C SER A 34 21.50 -4.06 5.43
N THR A 35 20.60 -3.51 4.61
CA THR A 35 20.43 -3.90 3.20
C THR A 35 20.46 -2.70 2.24
N LYS A 36 20.82 -1.50 2.71
CA LYS A 36 21.07 -0.34 1.83
C LYS A 36 22.05 -0.69 0.70
N GLY A 37 23.07 -1.52 0.96
CA GLY A 37 23.96 -2.05 -0.07
C GLY A 37 23.32 -3.13 -0.96
N VAL A 38 22.60 -4.09 -0.37
CA VAL A 38 22.11 -5.29 -1.07
C VAL A 38 20.83 -5.04 -1.88
N VAL A 39 20.06 -4.00 -1.57
CA VAL A 39 18.83 -3.65 -2.31
C VAL A 39 19.16 -2.71 -3.47
N CYS A 40 20.17 -1.86 -3.30
CA CYS A 40 20.59 -0.86 -4.30
C CYS A 40 21.71 -1.33 -5.23
N ASP A 41 22.23 -2.55 -5.05
CA ASP A 41 23.28 -3.08 -5.92
C ASP A 41 22.82 -3.08 -7.39
N ARG A 42 23.64 -2.48 -8.27
CA ARG A 42 23.38 -2.40 -9.70
C ARG A 42 23.52 -3.77 -10.38
N LYS A 43 24.31 -4.68 -9.80
CA LYS A 43 24.52 -6.05 -10.32
C LYS A 43 23.29 -6.95 -10.13
N MET A 44 22.37 -6.56 -9.27
CA MET A 44 21.17 -7.35 -8.98
C MET A 44 20.14 -7.24 -10.11
N SER A 45 19.61 -8.39 -10.54
CA SER A 45 18.57 -8.44 -11.55
C SER A 45 17.31 -7.67 -11.10
N PRO A 46 16.61 -6.97 -12.01
CA PRO A 46 15.34 -6.28 -11.68
C PRO A 46 14.31 -7.20 -11.05
N LYS A 47 14.28 -8.48 -11.45
CA LYS A 47 13.40 -9.50 -10.87
C LYS A 47 13.65 -9.69 -9.37
N LEU A 48 14.91 -9.84 -8.96
CA LEU A 48 15.26 -10.03 -7.55
C LEU A 48 14.97 -8.76 -6.72
N LYS A 49 15.22 -7.57 -7.28
CA LYS A 49 14.82 -6.29 -6.66
C LYS A 49 13.30 -6.23 -6.44
N GLY A 50 12.53 -6.66 -7.44
CA GLY A 50 11.08 -6.77 -7.36
C GLY A 50 10.62 -7.71 -6.25
N GLN A 51 11.25 -8.88 -6.11
CA GLN A 51 10.96 -9.81 -5.02
C GLN A 51 11.27 -9.20 -3.65
N LYS A 52 12.43 -8.57 -3.47
CA LYS A 52 12.79 -7.89 -2.22
C LYS A 52 11.80 -6.79 -1.85
N TYR A 53 11.36 -5.99 -2.83
CA TYR A 53 10.33 -4.99 -2.61
C TYR A 53 9.03 -5.64 -2.10
N LYS A 54 8.58 -6.72 -2.74
CA LYS A 54 7.34 -7.44 -2.35
C LYS A 54 7.41 -8.03 -0.94
N CYS A 55 8.57 -8.55 -0.55
CA CYS A 55 8.75 -9.24 0.73
C CYS A 55 8.99 -8.30 1.91
N ILE A 56 9.73 -7.20 1.71
CA ILE A 56 10.22 -6.36 2.82
C ILE A 56 9.51 -5.01 2.83
N ILE A 57 9.57 -4.29 1.71
CA ILE A 57 9.15 -2.88 1.66
C ILE A 57 7.62 -2.78 1.61
N ARG A 58 6.98 -3.63 0.81
CA ARG A 58 5.54 -3.59 0.61
C ARG A 58 4.76 -3.86 1.90
N PRO A 59 5.07 -4.89 2.72
CA PRO A 59 4.37 -5.11 3.98
C PRO A 59 4.50 -3.93 4.95
N VAL A 60 5.64 -3.23 4.93
CA VAL A 60 5.86 -2.05 5.77
C VAL A 60 5.00 -0.87 5.32
N LEU A 61 4.87 -0.65 4.00
CA LEU A 61 4.00 0.38 3.44
C LEU A 61 2.50 0.06 3.64
N GLN A 62 2.16 -1.22 3.76
CA GLN A 62 0.79 -1.71 3.95
C GLN A 62 0.45 -1.97 5.41
N TYR A 63 1.43 -1.89 6.31
CA TYR A 63 1.22 -2.11 7.72
C TYR A 63 0.08 -1.23 8.19
N GLY A 64 -0.91 -1.80 8.89
CA GLY A 64 -2.10 -1.10 9.37
C GLY A 64 -3.11 -0.65 8.30
N GLY A 65 -2.85 -0.92 7.01
CA GLY A 65 -3.73 -0.61 5.88
C GLY A 65 -5.17 -1.06 6.08
N GLU A 66 -5.37 -2.16 6.80
CA GLU A 66 -6.67 -2.75 7.10
C GLU A 66 -7.60 -1.84 7.91
N CYS A 67 -7.06 -0.92 8.72
CA CYS A 67 -7.80 -0.24 9.77
C CYS A 67 -8.05 1.26 9.55
N TRP A 68 -7.44 1.90 8.55
CA TRP A 68 -7.65 3.33 8.31
C TRP A 68 -8.44 3.65 7.05
N PRO A 69 -9.33 4.66 7.10
CA PRO A 69 -9.92 5.21 5.89
C PRO A 69 -8.83 5.91 5.10
N ALA A 70 -8.41 5.30 3.98
CA ALA A 70 -7.40 5.89 3.13
C ALA A 70 -7.94 7.17 2.47
N LEU A 71 -7.68 8.32 3.11
CA LEU A 71 -8.00 9.64 2.56
C LEU A 71 -7.15 9.86 1.29
N GLY A 72 -7.69 10.59 0.31
CA GLY A 72 -7.02 10.80 -0.98
C GLY A 72 -5.57 11.29 -0.83
N ARG A 73 -5.32 12.15 0.16
CA ARG A 73 -3.97 12.61 0.53
C ARG A 73 -3.04 11.47 0.94
N HIS A 74 -3.44 10.63 1.88
CA HIS A 74 -2.63 9.49 2.34
C HIS A 74 -2.36 8.49 1.21
N THR A 75 -3.36 8.23 0.36
CA THR A 75 -3.16 7.34 -0.80
C THR A 75 -2.12 7.89 -1.78
N GLN A 76 -2.13 9.21 -1.99
CA GLN A 76 -1.16 9.86 -2.86
C GLN A 76 0.23 9.87 -2.24
N GLU A 77 0.34 10.12 -0.94
CA GLU A 77 1.60 10.06 -0.19
C GLU A 77 2.23 8.66 -0.31
N ILE A 78 1.47 7.59 -0.07
CA ILE A 78 1.95 6.21 -0.20
C ILE A 78 2.37 5.88 -1.65
N ARG A 79 1.61 6.34 -2.65
CA ARG A 79 1.99 6.17 -4.07
C ARG A 79 3.26 6.92 -4.43
N VAL A 80 3.46 8.11 -3.88
CA VAL A 80 4.66 8.91 -4.11
C VAL A 80 5.88 8.27 -3.41
N THR A 81 5.72 7.79 -2.18
CA THR A 81 6.81 7.10 -1.47
C THR A 81 7.21 5.82 -2.19
N GLU A 82 6.25 5.01 -2.63
CA GLU A 82 6.51 3.81 -3.44
C GLU A 82 7.31 4.16 -4.71
N LYS A 83 6.85 5.12 -5.52
CA LYS A 83 7.54 5.53 -6.76
C LYS A 83 8.97 5.99 -6.50
N LYS A 84 9.20 6.74 -5.42
CA LYS A 84 10.55 7.17 -5.00
C LYS A 84 11.42 5.96 -4.63
N MET A 85 10.90 5.04 -3.84
CA MET A 85 11.60 3.81 -3.44
C MET A 85 11.96 2.94 -4.64
N LEU A 86 11.01 2.68 -5.55
CA LEU A 86 11.25 1.86 -6.76
C LEU A 86 12.32 2.47 -7.67
N ARG A 87 12.29 3.80 -7.86
CA ARG A 87 13.33 4.53 -8.61
C ARG A 87 14.69 4.40 -7.97
N TRP A 88 14.75 4.59 -6.64
CA TRP A 88 15.99 4.49 -5.89
C TRP A 88 16.60 3.09 -5.95
N MET A 89 15.79 2.04 -5.75
CA MET A 89 16.22 0.64 -5.89
C MET A 89 16.75 0.33 -7.29
N SER A 90 16.15 0.94 -8.31
CA SER A 90 16.54 0.75 -9.71
C SER A 90 17.75 1.62 -10.11
N GLY A 91 18.19 2.56 -9.25
CA GLY A 91 19.24 3.52 -9.58
C GLY A 91 18.82 4.54 -10.65
N VAL A 92 17.52 4.73 -10.86
CA VAL A 92 16.96 5.60 -11.90
C VAL A 92 16.70 6.98 -11.34
N THR A 93 17.29 7.99 -11.98
CA THR A 93 17.12 9.40 -11.66
C THR A 93 15.95 10.01 -12.44
N ARG A 94 15.68 11.30 -12.21
CA ARG A 94 14.69 12.02 -13.02
C ARG A 94 15.21 12.36 -14.42
N SER A 95 16.54 12.47 -14.58
CA SER A 95 17.19 12.81 -15.85
C SER A 95 17.01 11.71 -16.90
N ASP A 96 16.89 10.45 -16.47
CA ASP A 96 16.73 9.30 -17.36
C ASP A 96 15.38 9.29 -18.10
N ARG A 97 14.42 10.14 -17.71
CA ARG A 97 13.06 10.27 -18.32
C ARG A 97 12.29 8.94 -18.48
N ILE A 98 12.67 7.90 -17.74
CA ILE A 98 12.01 6.60 -17.74
C ILE A 98 10.62 6.71 -17.09
N SER A 99 9.61 6.09 -17.70
CA SER A 99 8.24 6.08 -17.18
C SER A 99 8.11 5.20 -15.93
N ASN A 100 7.21 5.57 -15.02
CA ASN A 100 6.96 4.78 -13.80
C ASN A 100 6.29 3.43 -14.10
N SER A 101 5.52 3.33 -15.20
CA SER A 101 4.93 2.08 -15.66
C SER A 101 6.02 1.10 -16.09
N PHE A 102 7.05 1.56 -16.80
CA PHE A 102 8.19 0.74 -17.18
C PHE A 102 8.96 0.22 -15.96
N ILE A 103 9.26 1.08 -14.98
CA ILE A 103 9.96 0.66 -13.75
C ILE A 103 9.18 -0.43 -13.01
N ARG A 104 7.86 -0.26 -12.87
CA ARG A 104 6.99 -1.27 -12.24
C ARG A 104 6.93 -2.57 -13.05
N GLY A 105 6.85 -2.48 -14.37
CA GLY A 105 6.89 -3.64 -15.27
C GLY A 105 8.18 -4.43 -15.13
N SER A 106 9.34 -3.75 -15.17
CA SER A 106 10.66 -4.37 -15.03
C SER A 106 10.87 -5.05 -13.68
N LEU A 107 10.27 -4.53 -12.61
CA LEU A 107 10.30 -5.14 -11.27
C LEU A 107 9.18 -6.18 -11.06
N GLY A 108 8.21 -6.28 -11.97
CA GLY A 108 7.02 -7.12 -11.82
C GLY A 108 6.17 -6.74 -10.60
N VAL A 109 6.08 -5.45 -10.27
CA VAL A 109 5.43 -4.93 -9.07
C VAL A 109 4.13 -4.22 -9.44
N ARG A 110 3.01 -4.65 -8.86
CA ARG A 110 1.74 -3.92 -8.93
C ARG A 110 1.72 -2.72 -7.98
N ASP A 111 0.92 -1.71 -8.32
CA ASP A 111 0.74 -0.50 -7.52
C ASP A 111 0.32 -0.84 -6.07
N VAL A 112 1.01 -0.24 -5.11
CA VAL A 112 0.73 -0.36 -3.68
C VAL A 112 -0.73 -0.09 -3.33
N TRP A 113 -1.40 0.82 -4.05
CA TRP A 113 -2.80 1.12 -3.81
C TRP A 113 -3.71 -0.07 -4.09
N GLU A 114 -3.50 -0.77 -5.21
CA GLU A 114 -4.32 -1.94 -5.55
C GLU A 114 -4.14 -3.06 -4.51
N LYS A 115 -2.94 -3.14 -3.93
CA LYS A 115 -2.68 -4.06 -2.83
C LYS A 115 -3.32 -3.63 -1.51
N LEU A 116 -3.38 -2.34 -1.22
CA LEU A 116 -4.15 -1.83 -0.07
C LEU A 116 -5.65 -2.15 -0.22
N GLN A 117 -6.21 -2.00 -1.43
CA GLN A 117 -7.59 -2.41 -1.71
C GLN A 117 -7.79 -3.91 -1.50
N GLU A 118 -6.83 -4.75 -1.91
CA GLU A 118 -6.86 -6.18 -1.62
C GLU A 118 -6.84 -6.46 -0.10
N CYS A 119 -6.01 -5.77 0.69
CA CYS A 119 -5.98 -5.89 2.15
C CYS A 119 -7.31 -5.48 2.79
N HIS A 120 -7.86 -4.33 2.39
CA HIS A 120 -9.17 -3.82 2.83
C HIS A 120 -10.28 -4.87 2.65
N LEU A 121 -10.40 -5.43 1.44
CA LEU A 121 -11.46 -6.37 1.12
C LEU A 121 -11.24 -7.75 1.76
N ARG A 122 -9.98 -8.19 1.90
CA ARG A 122 -9.65 -9.41 2.65
C ARG A 122 -10.07 -9.28 4.11
N TRP A 123 -9.73 -8.16 4.76
CA TRP A 123 -10.11 -7.88 6.14
C TRP A 123 -11.63 -7.77 6.29
N TYR A 124 -12.28 -6.97 5.44
CA TYR A 124 -13.74 -6.83 5.47
C TYR A 124 -14.45 -8.18 5.30
N GLY A 125 -14.02 -8.97 4.31
CA GLY A 125 -14.57 -10.31 4.09
C GLY A 125 -14.30 -11.26 5.25
N HIS A 126 -13.18 -11.12 5.98
CA HIS A 126 -12.93 -11.87 7.21
C HIS A 126 -13.96 -11.49 8.29
N ILE A 127 -14.08 -10.19 8.59
CA ILE A 127 -14.99 -9.68 9.63
C ILE A 127 -16.45 -10.03 9.36
N MET A 128 -16.89 -9.88 8.12
CA MET A 128 -18.26 -10.15 7.71
C MET A 128 -18.64 -11.64 7.68
N ARG A 129 -17.66 -12.55 7.77
CA ARG A 129 -17.91 -14.00 7.94
C ARG A 129 -17.84 -14.44 9.40
N ARG A 130 -17.47 -13.55 10.33
CA ARG A 130 -17.50 -13.83 11.76
C ARG A 130 -18.93 -13.70 12.31
N PRO A 131 -19.25 -14.46 13.38
CA PRO A 131 -20.54 -14.36 14.06
C PRO A 131 -20.77 -12.93 14.59
N ARG A 132 -22.04 -12.53 14.79
CA ARG A 132 -22.40 -11.14 15.14
C ARG A 132 -21.84 -10.71 16.49
N GLU A 133 -21.60 -11.66 17.37
CA GLU A 133 -21.04 -11.50 18.72
C GLU A 133 -19.56 -11.11 18.66
N TYR A 134 -18.88 -11.40 17.56
CA TYR A 134 -17.48 -11.03 17.38
C TYR A 134 -17.31 -9.52 17.44
N VAL A 135 -16.39 -9.05 18.29
CA VAL A 135 -16.17 -7.61 18.56
C VAL A 135 -15.98 -6.82 17.27
N GLY A 136 -15.17 -7.32 16.33
CA GLY A 136 -14.95 -6.65 15.05
C GLY A 136 -16.22 -6.53 14.20
N ARG A 137 -17.15 -7.50 14.29
CA ARG A 137 -18.44 -7.43 13.60
C ARG A 137 -19.38 -6.43 14.27
N ARG A 138 -19.45 -6.43 15.60
CA ARG A 138 -20.20 -5.43 16.38
C ARG A 138 -19.72 -4.01 16.09
N CYS A 139 -18.40 -3.80 16.01
CA CYS A 139 -17.82 -2.50 15.67
C CYS A 139 -18.21 -2.04 14.26
N MET A 140 -18.38 -2.95 13.30
CA MET A 140 -18.85 -2.60 11.94
C MET A 140 -20.32 -2.20 11.90
N ASP A 141 -21.15 -2.88 12.71
CA ASP A 141 -22.60 -2.66 12.77
C ASP A 141 -22.95 -1.43 13.62
N MET A 142 -22.01 -0.94 14.43
CA MET A 142 -22.19 0.24 15.27
C MET A 142 -22.42 1.50 14.42
N ALA A 143 -23.61 2.08 14.53
CA ALA A 143 -23.93 3.38 13.96
C ALA A 143 -23.43 4.49 14.91
N VAL A 144 -22.47 5.29 14.46
CA VAL A 144 -22.12 6.53 15.18
C VAL A 144 -23.23 7.55 14.94
N LEU A 145 -23.96 7.88 16.00
CA LEU A 145 -24.99 8.91 16.01
C LEU A 145 -24.37 10.27 15.65
N GLY A 146 -25.04 11.01 14.75
CA GLY A 146 -24.59 12.32 14.28
C GLY A 146 -24.79 12.51 12.78
N ALA A 147 -25.32 13.68 12.42
CA ALA A 147 -25.47 14.08 11.01
C ALA A 147 -24.10 14.26 10.35
N LYS A 148 -24.00 13.91 9.07
CA LYS A 148 -22.81 14.26 8.28
C LYS A 148 -22.82 15.76 8.02
N SER A 149 -21.68 16.42 8.19
CA SER A 149 -21.52 17.78 7.69
C SER A 149 -21.80 17.82 6.19
N CYS A 150 -22.56 18.82 5.74
CA CYS A 150 -22.77 19.07 4.31
C CYS A 150 -21.43 19.42 3.62
N GLY A 151 -21.29 19.06 2.34
CA GLY A 151 -20.09 19.35 1.55
C GLY A 151 -19.05 18.22 1.57
N CYS A 152 -17.96 18.39 2.34
CA CYS A 152 -16.82 17.46 2.37
C CYS A 152 -16.70 16.70 3.71
N PRO A 153 -17.68 15.85 4.08
CA PRO A 153 -17.58 15.06 5.29
C PRO A 153 -16.41 14.08 5.22
N ARG A 154 -15.75 13.86 6.37
CA ARG A 154 -14.63 12.91 6.48
C ARG A 154 -15.03 11.52 5.98
N LYS A 155 -14.16 10.89 5.19
CA LYS A 155 -14.39 9.52 4.70
C LYS A 155 -14.42 8.54 5.87
N ARG A 156 -15.53 7.80 6.01
CA ARG A 156 -15.62 6.64 6.91
C ARG A 156 -14.97 5.44 6.26
N TRP A 157 -14.39 4.56 7.05
CA TRP A 157 -13.75 3.32 6.58
C TRP A 157 -14.72 2.48 5.73
N LEU A 158 -15.94 2.23 6.22
CA LEU A 158 -16.99 1.54 5.44
C LEU A 158 -17.31 2.21 4.09
N GLY A 159 -17.19 3.54 4.00
CA GLY A 159 -17.35 4.27 2.74
C GLY A 159 -16.25 3.97 1.73
N VAL A 160 -15.02 3.80 2.21
CA VAL A 160 -13.87 3.36 1.39
C VAL A 160 -14.08 1.93 0.92
N ILE A 161 -14.47 1.02 1.82
CA ILE A 161 -14.75 -0.38 1.48
C ILE A 161 -15.85 -0.50 0.43
N LYS A 162 -16.94 0.27 0.54
CA LYS A 162 -17.99 0.33 -0.51
C LYS A 162 -17.44 0.81 -1.85
N SER A 163 -16.51 1.76 -1.84
CA SER A 163 -15.84 2.21 -3.06
C SER A 163 -14.94 1.12 -3.66
N ASP A 164 -14.18 0.42 -2.82
CA ASP A 164 -13.28 -0.67 -3.24
C ASP A 164 -14.07 -1.89 -3.73
N MET A 165 -15.22 -2.20 -3.12
CA MET A 165 -16.15 -3.22 -3.59
C MET A 165 -16.68 -2.87 -4.99
N ARG A 166 -17.14 -1.64 -5.20
CA ARG A 166 -17.56 -1.16 -6.53
C ARG A 166 -16.44 -1.25 -7.57
N ALA A 167 -15.22 -0.85 -7.21
CA ALA A 167 -14.06 -0.93 -8.09
C ALA A 167 -13.68 -2.37 -8.48
N ASN A 168 -14.11 -3.36 -7.70
CA ASN A 168 -13.86 -4.79 -7.95
C ASN A 168 -15.09 -5.57 -8.42
N GLY A 169 -16.23 -4.89 -8.67
CA GLY A 169 -17.48 -5.55 -9.07
C GLY A 169 -18.08 -6.44 -7.98
N LEU A 170 -17.80 -6.16 -6.71
CA LEU A 170 -18.29 -6.92 -5.56
C LEU A 170 -19.44 -6.18 -4.86
N THR A 171 -20.33 -6.96 -4.26
CA THR A 171 -21.41 -6.52 -3.39
C THR A 171 -21.28 -7.18 -2.02
N GLY A 172 -21.88 -6.59 -0.97
CA GLY A 172 -21.86 -7.17 0.38
C GLY A 172 -22.44 -8.59 0.49
N LYS A 173 -23.32 -8.99 -0.45
CA LYS A 173 -23.86 -10.36 -0.53
C LYS A 173 -22.81 -11.38 -1.00
N ASP A 174 -21.81 -10.95 -1.77
CA ASP A 174 -20.78 -11.82 -2.33
C ASP A 174 -19.73 -12.24 -1.28
N VAL A 175 -19.81 -11.71 -0.07
CA VAL A 175 -18.84 -11.97 1.00
C VAL A 175 -18.89 -13.42 1.50
N GLU A 176 -20.06 -14.05 1.45
CA GLU A 176 -20.23 -15.44 1.87
C GLU A 176 -19.59 -16.42 0.86
N ASP A 177 -19.61 -16.09 -0.43
CA ASP A 177 -18.93 -16.87 -1.46
C ASP A 177 -17.43 -16.62 -1.43
N ARG A 178 -16.70 -17.49 -0.71
CA ARG A 178 -15.24 -17.44 -0.58
C ARG A 178 -14.50 -17.54 -1.92
N THR A 179 -15.07 -18.24 -2.91
CA THR A 179 -14.42 -18.44 -4.21
C THR A 179 -14.49 -17.18 -5.05
N LYS A 180 -15.70 -16.62 -5.16
CA LYS A 180 -15.95 -15.33 -5.81
C LYS A 180 -15.19 -14.21 -5.10
N TRP A 181 -15.31 -14.09 -3.78
CA TRP A 181 -14.65 -13.04 -3.00
C TRP A 181 -13.13 -13.05 -3.23
N ARG A 182 -12.49 -14.22 -3.11
CA ARG A 182 -11.04 -14.35 -3.32
C ARG A 182 -10.63 -14.02 -4.75
N LYS A 183 -11.40 -14.41 -5.76
CA LYS A 183 -11.10 -14.13 -7.17
C LYS A 183 -11.06 -12.63 -7.45
N PHE A 184 -12.07 -11.88 -6.97
CA PHE A 184 -12.20 -10.46 -7.25
C PHE A 184 -11.36 -9.57 -6.32
N CYS A 185 -11.08 -10.01 -5.09
CA CYS A 185 -10.18 -9.28 -4.19
C CYS A 185 -8.71 -9.43 -4.56
N ARG A 186 -8.31 -10.56 -5.16
CA ARG A 186 -6.90 -10.86 -5.43
C ARG A 186 -6.35 -9.98 -6.54
N LYS A 187 -5.38 -9.14 -6.22
CA LYS A 187 -4.66 -8.29 -7.19
C LYS A 187 -3.28 -8.87 -7.46
N ALA A 188 -3.19 -9.90 -8.30
CA ALA A 188 -1.93 -10.61 -8.56
C ALA A 188 -0.85 -9.67 -9.10
N ASP A 189 0.36 -9.69 -8.54
CA ASP A 189 1.48 -9.01 -9.18
C ASP A 189 1.66 -9.53 -10.60
N THR A 190 2.06 -8.65 -11.52
CA THR A 190 2.45 -9.08 -12.86
C THR A 190 3.71 -9.94 -12.73
N GLY A 191 3.51 -11.26 -12.68
CA GLY A 191 4.58 -12.21 -12.94
C GLY A 191 4.78 -12.23 -14.45
N ASN A 192 5.97 -11.87 -14.94
CA ASN A 192 6.38 -12.39 -16.24
C ASN A 192 6.35 -13.92 -16.14
N GLY A 193 5.91 -14.56 -17.24
CA GLY A 193 5.64 -15.99 -17.34
C GLY A 193 6.65 -16.86 -16.62
N ARG A 194 6.14 -17.91 -15.99
CA ARG A 194 6.93 -19.12 -15.80
C ARG A 194 7.13 -19.70 -17.18
N ASP A 195 8.36 -19.73 -17.64
CA ASP A 195 8.83 -20.81 -18.52
C ASP A 195 8.82 -22.12 -17.71
#